data_AF-A0A925LI59-F1
#
_entry.id   AF-A0A925LI59-F1
#
_cell.length_a   1.000
_cell.length_b   1.000
_cell.length_c   1.000
_cell.angle_alpha   90.00
_cell.angle_beta   90.00
_cell.angle_gamma   90.00
#
_symmetry.space_group_name_H-M   'P 1'
#
loop_
_entity.id
_entity.type
_entity.pdbx_description
1 polymer ?
#
loop_
_entity_poly.entity_id
_entity_poly.type
_entity_poly.pdbx_seq_one_letter_code
_entity_poly.pdbx_strand_id
1 'polypeptide(L)'
;MNKNGTGIVGLGLIAIGILGLLINFNVIDLHFWDFWPFIILVVGLSLEVSYFTSAKKDTGVLVPAGILITISGIFIANVFTDWNAMEYLWPLFIMAPGVGLLQMYLFSKKKDHGVLVPIGVSLLLGGYFLIGNFFSYVDFRLFISIAIILIGLFLIFNKGKANKIEE
;
A
#
# COMPACT_ATOMS: atom_id res chain seq x y z
N MET A 1 -32.85 -4.40 10.15
CA MET A 1 -31.74 -3.45 9.94
C MET A 1 -30.43 -4.22 9.95
N ASN A 2 -29.71 -4.25 8.82
CA ASN A 2 -28.56 -5.14 8.59
C ASN A 2 -27.29 -4.56 9.24
N LYS A 3 -26.69 -5.27 10.20
CA LYS A 3 -25.62 -4.81 11.11
C LYS A 3 -24.24 -4.63 10.45
N ASN A 4 -24.13 -4.86 9.14
CA ASN A 4 -22.85 -5.01 8.46
C ASN A 4 -22.32 -3.69 7.87
N GLY A 5 -23.18 -2.68 7.68
CA GLY A 5 -22.75 -1.36 7.18
C GLY A 5 -22.04 -0.51 8.24
N THR A 6 -22.40 -0.68 9.51
CA THR A 6 -21.86 0.09 10.64
C THR A 6 -20.40 -0.27 10.94
N GLY A 7 -20.00 -1.51 10.65
CA GLY A 7 -18.62 -1.97 10.87
C GLY A 7 -17.60 -1.32 9.93
N ILE A 8 -17.95 -1.15 8.66
CA ILE A 8 -17.08 -0.52 7.65
C ILE A 8 -16.94 0.98 7.93
N VAL A 9 -18.03 1.64 8.30
CA VAL A 9 -18.03 3.05 8.70
C VAL A 9 -17.24 3.26 10.00
N GLY A 10 -17.36 2.33 10.97
CA GLY A 10 -16.58 2.35 12.19
C GLY A 10 -15.07 2.16 11.95
N LEU A 11 -14.69 1.28 11.03
CA LEU A 11 -13.28 1.06 10.66
C LEU A 11 -12.68 2.29 9.98
N GLY A 12 -13.46 2.98 9.14
CA GLY A 12 -13.09 4.27 8.56
C GLY A 12 -12.88 5.35 9.62
N LEU A 13 -13.77 5.44 10.61
CA LEU A 13 -13.63 6.39 11.74
C LEU A 13 -12.39 6.11 12.59
N ILE A 14 -12.05 4.83 12.82
CA ILE A 14 -10.85 4.44 13.57
C ILE A 14 -9.59 4.86 12.79
N ALA A 15 -9.55 4.62 11.48
CA ALA A 15 -8.42 5.05 10.64
C ALA A 15 -8.24 6.58 10.65
N ILE A 16 -9.34 7.34 10.55
CA ILE A 16 -9.34 8.80 10.65
C ILE A 16 -8.86 9.26 12.04
N GLY A 17 -9.28 8.59 13.11
CA GLY A 17 -8.85 8.90 14.48
C GLY A 17 -7.37 8.63 14.71
N ILE A 18 -6.83 7.54 14.18
CA ILE A 18 -5.39 7.22 14.26
C ILE A 18 -4.57 8.27 13.50
N LEU A 19 -5.01 8.64 12.28
CA LEU A 19 -4.41 9.73 11.51
C LEU A 19 -4.41 11.05 12.30
N GLY A 20 -5.53 11.40 12.95
CA GLY A 20 -5.62 12.61 13.77
C GLY A 20 -4.65 12.63 14.96
N LEU A 21 -4.39 11.47 15.58
CA LEU A 21 -3.41 11.35 16.66
C LEU A 21 -1.98 11.57 16.17
N LEU A 22 -1.60 10.98 15.03
CA LEU A 22 -0.27 11.12 14.44
C LEU A 22 0.10 12.57 14.13
N ILE A 23 -0.88 13.36 13.67
CA ILE A 23 -0.73 14.79 13.38
C ILE A 23 -0.51 15.60 14.67
N ASN A 24 -1.22 15.25 15.75
CA ASN A 24 -1.15 15.97 17.02
C ASN A 24 0.20 15.78 17.74
N PHE A 25 0.87 14.64 17.51
CA PHE A 25 2.18 14.35 18.08
C PHE A 25 3.35 15.11 17.42
N ASN A 26 3.09 15.98 16.43
CA ASN A 26 4.11 16.81 15.77
C ASN A 26 5.29 15.98 15.21
N VAL A 27 4.99 14.75 14.78
CA VAL A 27 5.94 13.84 14.12
C VAL A 27 6.09 14.21 12.63
N ILE A 28 5.14 15.00 12.09
CA ILE A 28 5.05 15.37 10.68
C ILE A 28 4.76 16.88 10.57
N ASP A 29 5.55 17.62 9.80
CA ASP A 29 5.33 19.03 9.46
C ASP A 29 4.27 19.15 8.34
N LEU A 30 2.98 19.03 8.68
CA LEU A 30 1.90 19.18 7.71
C LEU A 30 1.52 20.65 7.51
N HIS A 31 1.66 21.14 6.28
CA HIS A 31 1.11 22.44 5.87
C HIS A 31 -0.35 22.31 5.43
N PHE A 32 -1.09 23.42 5.47
CA PHE A 32 -2.48 23.48 4.99
C PHE A 32 -2.62 23.05 3.51
N TRP A 33 -1.55 23.20 2.72
CA TRP A 33 -1.50 22.78 1.32
C TRP A 33 -1.52 21.25 1.16
N ASP A 34 -1.08 20.50 2.17
CA ASP A 34 -0.95 19.05 2.11
C ASP A 34 -2.26 18.29 2.31
N PHE A 35 -3.36 18.99 2.57
CA PHE A 35 -4.69 18.40 2.77
C PHE A 35 -5.42 18.04 1.47
N TRP A 36 -4.92 18.46 0.30
CA TRP A 36 -5.55 18.17 -0.99
C TRP A 36 -5.83 16.67 -1.26
N PRO A 37 -4.98 15.69 -0.85
CA PRO A 37 -5.25 14.26 -1.07
C PRO A 37 -6.45 13.76 -0.27
N PHE A 38 -6.76 14.38 0.87
CA PHE A 38 -7.94 14.04 1.66
C PHE A 38 -9.24 14.39 0.92
N ILE A 39 -9.24 15.46 0.12
CA ILE A 39 -10.41 15.82 -0.71
C ILE A 39 -10.66 14.71 -1.73
N ILE A 40 -9.61 14.23 -2.39
CA ILE A 40 -9.71 13.13 -3.36
C ILE A 40 -10.17 11.85 -2.67
N LEU A 41 -9.67 11.57 -1.47
CA LEU A 41 -10.09 10.42 -0.67
C LEU A 41 -11.58 10.49 -0.33
N VAL A 42 -12.07 11.65 0.11
CA VAL A 42 -13.48 11.89 0.42
C VAL A 42 -14.34 11.70 -0.82
N VAL A 43 -13.91 12.18 -1.99
CA VAL A 43 -14.63 11.96 -3.25
C VAL A 43 -14.67 10.47 -3.62
N GLY A 44 -13.54 9.76 -3.51
CA GLY A 44 -13.47 8.32 -3.77
C GLY A 44 -14.39 7.50 -2.84
N LEU A 45 -14.35 7.78 -1.53
CA LEU A 45 -15.23 7.17 -0.54
C LEU A 45 -16.71 7.52 -0.78
N SER A 46 -17.00 8.75 -1.18
CA SER A 46 -18.38 9.16 -1.50
C SER A 46 -18.95 8.36 -2.67
N LEU A 47 -18.13 8.05 -3.69
CA LEU A 47 -18.53 7.19 -4.80
C LEU A 47 -18.77 5.74 -4.35
N GLU A 48 -17.93 5.22 -3.45
CA GLU A 48 -18.13 3.90 -2.87
C GLU A 48 -19.42 3.81 -2.04
N VAL A 49 -19.68 4.80 -1.19
CA VAL A 49 -20.93 4.87 -0.40
C VAL A 49 -22.16 5.06 -1.30
N SER A 50 -22.02 5.84 -2.38
CA SER A 50 -23.07 6.02 -3.39
C SER A 50 -23.45 4.70 -4.06
N TYR A 51 -22.47 3.83 -4.34
CA TYR A 51 -22.74 2.48 -4.85
C TYR A 51 -23.56 1.63 -3.87
N PHE A 52 -23.24 1.67 -2.57
CA PHE A 52 -23.96 0.88 -1.56
C PHE A 52 -25.36 1.42 -1.25
N THR A 53 -25.59 2.72 -1.46
CA THR A 53 -26.86 3.40 -1.17
C THR A 53 -27.78 3.45 -2.40
N SER A 54 -27.24 3.34 -3.61
CA SER A 54 -28.01 3.38 -4.86
C SER A 54 -28.81 2.09 -5.08
N ALA A 55 -30.11 2.25 -5.36
CA ALA A 55 -31.02 1.16 -5.71
C ALA A 55 -30.65 0.46 -7.04
N LYS A 56 -30.01 1.19 -7.96
CA LYS A 56 -29.36 0.65 -9.16
C LYS A 56 -27.89 0.39 -8.84
N LYS A 57 -27.54 -0.87 -8.63
CA LYS A 57 -26.15 -1.31 -8.41
C LYS A 57 -25.38 -1.27 -9.73
N ASP A 58 -25.03 -0.06 -10.17
CA ASP A 58 -24.12 0.11 -11.29
C ASP A 58 -22.69 -0.11 -10.80
N THR A 59 -22.14 -1.27 -11.11
CA THR A 59 -20.80 -1.63 -10.65
C THR A 59 -19.70 -0.81 -11.33
N GLY A 60 -20.00 -0.11 -12.44
CA GLY A 60 -19.03 0.74 -13.14
C GLY A 60 -18.50 1.89 -12.28
N VAL A 61 -19.28 2.35 -11.29
CA VAL A 61 -18.90 3.46 -10.38
C VAL A 61 -17.82 3.06 -9.38
N LEU A 62 -17.66 1.76 -9.09
CA LEU A 62 -16.61 1.26 -8.18
C LEU A 62 -15.21 1.36 -8.78
N VAL A 63 -15.09 1.35 -10.11
CA VAL A 63 -13.79 1.47 -10.78
C VAL A 63 -13.14 2.83 -10.50
N PRO A 64 -13.79 3.97 -10.81
CA PRO A 64 -13.22 5.28 -10.46
C PRO A 64 -13.11 5.47 -8.95
N ALA A 65 -14.02 4.92 -8.14
CA ALA A 65 -13.92 4.97 -6.68
C ALA A 65 -12.63 4.30 -6.15
N GLY A 66 -12.36 3.06 -6.56
CA GLY A 66 -11.17 2.32 -6.12
C GLY A 66 -9.86 2.93 -6.64
N ILE A 67 -9.87 3.49 -7.86
CA ILE A 67 -8.73 4.25 -8.38
C ILE A 67 -8.47 5.49 -7.52
N LEU A 68 -9.49 6.29 -7.24
CA LEU A 68 -9.38 7.51 -6.45
C LEU A 68 -8.89 7.22 -5.02
N ILE A 69 -9.42 6.18 -4.38
CA ILE A 69 -8.98 5.78 -3.02
C ILE A 69 -7.52 5.34 -3.04
N THR A 70 -7.11 4.53 -4.01
CA THR A 70 -5.73 4.05 -4.12
C THR A 70 -4.76 5.21 -4.37
N ILE A 71 -5.09 6.09 -5.32
CA ILE A 71 -4.28 7.27 -5.63
C ILE A 71 -4.19 8.22 -4.43
N SER A 72 -5.29 8.44 -3.73
CA SER A 72 -5.31 9.30 -2.54
C SER A 72 -4.41 8.73 -1.44
N GLY A 73 -4.44 7.41 -1.22
CA GLY A 73 -3.55 6.74 -0.27
C GLY A 73 -2.06 6.95 -0.61
N ILE A 74 -1.71 6.88 -1.90
CA ILE A 74 -0.33 7.14 -2.38
C ILE A 74 0.08 8.59 -2.10
N PHE A 75 -0.80 9.56 -2.39
CA PHE A 75 -0.50 10.97 -2.16
C PHE A 75 -0.40 11.32 -0.68
N ILE A 76 -1.26 10.75 0.16
CA ILE A 76 -1.19 10.89 1.61
C ILE A 76 0.15 10.36 2.14
N ALA A 77 0.56 9.15 1.72
CA ALA A 77 1.85 8.58 2.12
C ALA A 77 3.05 9.42 1.65
N ASN A 78 2.96 10.02 0.46
CA ASN A 78 3.99 10.94 -0.05
C ASN A 78 4.09 12.22 0.77
N VAL A 79 2.96 12.84 1.10
CA VAL A 79 2.91 14.01 1.98
C VAL A 79 3.57 13.70 3.33
N PHE A 80 3.30 12.53 3.91
CA PHE A 80 3.90 12.13 5.20
C PHE A 80 5.40 11.85 5.13
N THR A 81 5.97 11.62 3.94
CA THR A 81 7.39 11.26 3.76
C THR A 81 8.17 12.33 2.99
N ASP A 82 7.64 13.56 2.93
CA ASP A 82 8.22 14.67 2.15
C ASP A 82 8.55 14.28 0.70
N TRP A 83 7.65 13.52 0.06
CA TRP A 83 7.79 13.01 -1.31
C TRP A 83 8.92 12.00 -1.56
N ASN A 84 9.72 11.65 -0.55
CA ASN A 84 10.75 10.61 -0.68
C ASN A 84 10.13 9.22 -0.93
N ALA A 85 8.91 8.99 -0.46
CA ALA A 85 8.20 7.74 -0.68
C ALA A 85 7.77 7.52 -2.15
N MET A 86 7.83 8.55 -3.01
CA MET A 86 7.37 8.45 -4.40
C MET A 86 8.17 7.42 -5.19
N GLU A 87 9.46 7.31 -4.89
CA GLU A 87 10.35 6.36 -5.55
C GLU A 87 9.99 4.89 -5.23
N TYR A 88 9.32 4.64 -4.11
CA TYR A 88 8.80 3.31 -3.72
C TYR A 88 7.33 3.11 -4.10
N LEU A 89 6.53 4.17 -4.05
CA LEU A 89 5.08 4.11 -4.20
C LEU A 89 4.62 4.16 -5.66
N TRP A 90 5.48 4.56 -6.61
CA TRP A 90 5.07 4.70 -8.00
C TRP A 90 4.45 3.43 -8.63
N PRO A 91 4.86 2.18 -8.31
CA PRO A 91 4.23 0.98 -8.86
C PRO A 91 2.77 0.83 -8.43
N LEU A 92 2.37 1.46 -7.32
CA LEU A 92 0.98 1.46 -6.89
C LEU A 92 0.08 2.26 -7.85
N PHE A 93 0.61 3.24 -8.62
CA PHE A 93 -0.19 3.89 -9.66
C PHE A 93 -0.57 2.93 -10.78
N ILE A 94 0.31 1.98 -11.11
CA ILE A 94 0.02 0.90 -12.08
C ILE A 94 -0.98 -0.09 -11.48
N MET A 95 -0.90 -0.35 -10.17
CA MET A 95 -1.88 -1.18 -9.48
C MET A 95 -3.25 -0.51 -9.32
N ALA A 96 -3.33 0.83 -9.23
CA ALA A 96 -4.58 1.55 -8.97
C ALA A 96 -5.76 1.17 -9.89
N PRO A 97 -5.62 1.13 -11.23
CA PRO A 97 -6.69 0.62 -12.10
C PRO A 97 -6.99 -0.86 -11.87
N GLY A 98 -5.98 -1.67 -11.54
CA GLY A 98 -6.17 -3.07 -11.15
C GLY A 98 -7.01 -3.23 -9.88
N VAL A 99 -6.78 -2.41 -8.86
CA VAL A 99 -7.54 -2.38 -7.61
C VAL A 99 -8.98 -1.92 -7.85
N GLY A 100 -9.19 -0.85 -8.63
CA GLY A 100 -10.53 -0.37 -8.97
C GLY A 100 -11.34 -1.41 -9.76
N LEU A 101 -10.73 -2.09 -10.73
CA LEU A 101 -11.36 -3.18 -11.47
C LEU A 101 -11.60 -4.41 -10.59
N LEU A 102 -10.69 -4.73 -9.67
CA LEU A 102 -10.85 -5.83 -8.71
C LEU A 102 -12.04 -5.57 -7.79
N GLN A 103 -12.16 -4.35 -7.28
CA GLN A 103 -13.29 -3.93 -6.44
C GLN A 103 -14.61 -4.05 -7.23
N MET A 104 -14.65 -3.61 -8.48
CA MET A 104 -15.80 -3.84 -9.36
C MET A 104 -16.11 -5.34 -9.54
N TYR A 105 -15.11 -6.18 -9.78
CA TYR A 105 -15.31 -7.62 -9.97
C TYR A 105 -15.85 -8.31 -8.72
N LEU A 106 -15.34 -7.94 -7.54
CA LEU A 106 -15.73 -8.52 -6.26
C LEU A 106 -17.19 -8.18 -5.89
N PHE A 107 -17.62 -6.94 -6.18
CA PHE A 107 -18.95 -6.45 -5.86
C PHE A 107 -19.97 -6.58 -7.00
N SER A 108 -19.53 -6.99 -8.21
CA SER A 108 -20.43 -7.24 -9.35
C SER A 108 -21.27 -8.49 -9.13
N LYS A 109 -22.58 -8.37 -9.34
CA LYS A 109 -23.50 -9.52 -9.38
C LYS A 109 -23.32 -10.39 -10.64
N LYS A 110 -22.86 -9.81 -11.75
CA LYS A 110 -22.50 -10.52 -12.98
C LYS A 110 -20.99 -10.55 -13.09
N LYS A 111 -20.40 -11.71 -12.86
CA LYS A 111 -18.96 -11.91 -13.00
C LYS A 111 -18.63 -11.99 -14.49
N ASP A 112 -18.18 -10.89 -15.07
CA ASP A 112 -17.61 -10.92 -16.41
C ASP A 112 -16.16 -11.37 -16.30
N HIS A 113 -15.84 -12.53 -16.87
CA HIS A 113 -14.51 -13.10 -16.82
C HIS A 113 -13.52 -12.34 -17.71
N GLY A 114 -13.99 -11.50 -18.64
CA GLY A 114 -13.12 -10.66 -19.48
C GLY A 114 -12.34 -9.59 -18.70
N VAL A 115 -12.85 -9.16 -17.54
CA VAL A 115 -12.23 -8.11 -16.72
C VAL A 115 -11.05 -8.66 -15.88
N LEU A 116 -10.93 -9.98 -15.73
CA LEU A 116 -9.85 -10.61 -14.97
C LEU A 116 -8.47 -10.40 -15.61
N VAL A 117 -8.41 -10.30 -16.94
CA VAL A 117 -7.16 -10.08 -17.67
C VAL A 117 -6.55 -8.72 -17.33
N PRO A 118 -7.25 -7.57 -17.48
CA PRO A 118 -6.69 -6.27 -17.12
C PRO A 118 -6.41 -6.12 -15.61
N ILE A 119 -7.20 -6.76 -14.74
CA ILE A 119 -6.91 -6.83 -13.30
C ILE A 119 -5.57 -7.53 -13.06
N GLY A 120 -5.42 -8.74 -13.61
CA GLY A 120 -4.23 -9.56 -13.44
C GLY A 120 -2.99 -8.87 -14.00
N VAL A 121 -3.08 -8.31 -15.21
CA VAL A 121 -1.97 -7.59 -15.85
C VAL A 121 -1.52 -6.40 -15.01
N SER A 122 -2.46 -5.57 -14.53
CA SER A 122 -2.13 -4.37 -13.73
C SER A 122 -1.52 -4.73 -12.37
N LEU A 123 -2.06 -5.74 -11.69
CA LEU A 123 -1.53 -6.20 -10.40
C LEU A 123 -0.18 -6.91 -10.54
N LEU A 124 0.00 -7.73 -11.57
CA LEU A 124 1.27 -8.42 -11.82
C LEU A 124 2.37 -7.44 -12.24
N LEU A 125 2.07 -6.50 -13.14
CA LEU A 125 3.02 -5.45 -13.53
C LEU A 125 3.39 -4.56 -12.35
N GLY A 126 2.40 -4.04 -11.63
CA GLY A 126 2.65 -3.23 -10.44
C GLY A 126 3.44 -4.01 -9.38
N GLY A 127 3.12 -5.29 -9.18
CA GLY A 127 3.81 -6.16 -8.22
C GLY A 127 5.25 -6.45 -8.63
N TYR A 128 5.47 -6.72 -9.91
CA TYR A 128 6.81 -6.89 -10.47
C TYR A 128 7.67 -5.65 -10.27
N PHE A 129 7.12 -4.47 -10.55
CA PHE A 129 7.84 -3.21 -10.33
C PHE A 129 8.06 -2.91 -8.86
N LEU A 130 7.13 -3.22 -7.96
CA LEU A 130 7.29 -3.03 -6.52
C LEU A 130 8.39 -3.93 -5.94
N ILE A 131 8.43 -5.19 -6.37
CA ILE A 131 9.51 -6.12 -6.03
C ILE A 131 10.83 -5.63 -6.62
N GLY A 132 10.85 -5.23 -7.89
CA GLY A 132 12.03 -4.69 -8.55
C GLY A 132 12.58 -3.46 -7.84
N ASN A 133 11.70 -2.57 -7.38
CA ASN A 133 12.07 -1.39 -6.62
C ASN A 133 12.68 -1.79 -5.27
N PHE A 134 12.06 -2.71 -4.53
CA PHE A 134 12.62 -3.26 -3.29
C PHE A 134 14.02 -3.88 -3.50
N PHE A 135 14.21 -4.67 -4.56
CA PHE A 135 15.50 -5.29 -4.88
C PHE A 135 16.56 -4.31 -5.40
N SER A 136 16.16 -3.23 -6.07
CA SER A 136 17.10 -2.23 -6.60
C SER A 136 17.74 -1.37 -5.51
N TYR A 137 17.09 -1.22 -4.36
CA TYR A 137 17.61 -0.48 -3.21
C TYR A 137 18.24 -1.34 -2.13
N VAL A 138 17.92 -2.64 -2.09
CA VAL A 138 18.73 -3.59 -1.34
C VAL A 138 20.05 -3.72 -2.10
N ASP A 139 21.01 -2.86 -1.76
CA ASP A 139 22.37 -2.94 -2.27
C ASP A 139 22.88 -4.36 -2.05
N PHE A 140 22.92 -5.17 -3.12
CA PHE A 140 23.53 -6.50 -3.10
C PHE A 140 24.95 -6.45 -2.55
N ARG A 141 25.63 -5.29 -2.70
CA ARG A 141 26.91 -4.97 -2.07
C ARG A 141 26.85 -4.98 -0.54
N LEU A 142 25.87 -4.34 0.08
CA LEU A 142 25.72 -4.35 1.55
C LEU A 142 25.45 -5.77 2.06
N PHE A 143 24.63 -6.54 1.34
CA PHE A 143 24.36 -7.93 1.70
C PHE A 143 25.62 -8.81 1.61
N ILE A 144 26.41 -8.65 0.55
CA ILE A 144 27.71 -9.31 0.39
C ILE A 144 28.69 -8.88 1.48
N SER A 145 28.77 -7.58 1.80
CA SER A 145 29.65 -7.08 2.87
C SER A 145 29.27 -7.64 4.24
N ILE A 146 27.97 -7.67 4.58
CA ILE A 146 27.46 -8.26 5.82
C ILE A 146 27.72 -9.77 5.86
N ALA A 147 27.51 -10.47 4.75
CA ALA A 147 27.80 -11.90 4.66
C ALA A 147 29.30 -12.18 4.87
N ILE A 148 30.19 -11.39 4.28
CA ILE A 148 31.64 -11.50 4.48
C ILE A 148 32.02 -11.21 5.94
N ILE A 149 31.43 -10.19 6.56
CA ILE A 149 31.68 -9.87 7.98
C ILE A 149 31.23 -11.02 8.89
N LEU A 150 30.05 -11.58 8.65
CA LEU A 150 29.52 -12.71 9.41
C LEU A 150 30.35 -14.00 9.21
N ILE A 151 30.80 -14.27 7.98
CA ILE A 151 31.71 -15.39 7.69
C ILE A 151 33.06 -15.19 8.39
N GLY A 152 33.62 -13.97 8.35
CA GLY A 152 34.84 -13.63 9.06
C GLY A 152 34.71 -13.80 10.57
N LEU A 153 33.61 -13.34 11.14
CA LEU A 153 33.30 -13.50 12.57
C LEU A 153 33.15 -14.99 12.94
N PHE A 154 32.45 -15.76 12.11
CA PHE A 154 32.28 -17.20 12.31
C PHE A 154 33.61 -17.94 12.31
N LEU A 155 34.53 -17.60 11.41
CA LEU A 155 35.87 -18.19 11.37
C LEU A 155 36.69 -17.89 12.63
N ILE A 156 36.59 -16.68 13.19
CA ILE A 156 37.29 -16.31 14.43
C ILE A 156 36.76 -17.11 15.62
N PHE A 157 35.43 -17.20 15.76
CA PHE A 157 34.81 -17.96 16.85
C PHE A 157 35.04 -19.46 16.74
N ASN A 158 35.13 -20.01 15.52
CA ASN A 158 35.41 -21.42 15.32
C ASN A 158 36.88 -21.77 15.59
N LYS A 159 37.82 -20.85 15.30
CA LYS A 159 39.25 -21.02 15.60
C LYS A 159 39.57 -20.90 17.10
N GLY A 160 38.81 -20.07 17.84
CA GLY A 160 38.91 -19.95 19.29
C GLY A 160 38.48 -21.21 20.07
N LYS A 161 37.70 -22.11 19.45
CA LYS A 161 37.35 -23.41 20.03
C LYS A 161 38.39 -24.50 19.78
N ALA A 162 39.15 -24.42 18.68
CA ALA A 162 40.16 -25.43 18.35
C ALA A 162 41.39 -25.36 19.27
N ASN A 163 41.78 -24.15 19.70
CA ASN A 163 42.98 -23.95 20.53
C ASN A 163 42.75 -24.18 22.04
N LYS A 164 41.56 -24.64 22.45
CA LYS A 164 41.20 -24.88 23.85
C LYS A 164 41.03 -26.37 24.18
N ILE A 165 41.37 -27.24 23.24
CA ILE A 165 41.31 -28.71 23.37
C ILE A 165 42.73 -29.30 23.47
N GLU A 166 43.77 -28.49 23.24
CA GLU A 166 45.19 -28.89 23.30
C GLU A 166 45.97 -28.35 24.53
N GLU A 167 45.31 -27.63 25.45
CA GLU A 167 45.84 -27.34 26.81
C GLU A 167 45.10 -28.19 27.86
#